data_AF-A0A7V5UB37-F1
#
_entry.id   AF-A0A7V5UB37-F1
#
_cell.length_a   1.000
_cell.length_b   1.000
_cell.length_c   1.000
_cell.angle_alpha   90.00
_cell.angle_beta   90.00
_cell.angle_gamma   90.00
#
_symmetry.space_group_name_H-M   'P 1'
#
loop_
_entity.id
_entity.type
_entity.pdbx_description
1 polymer ?
#
loop_
_entity_poly.entity_id
_entity_poly.type
_entity_poly.pdbx_seq_one_letter_code
_entity_poly.pdbx_strand_id
1 'polypeptide(L)'
;MTAQPSREQWAEVADRLDQIWCPVYLRCDEFLVRACRQQVKYNRLGIVVSVNGVLFDPAWIPLRDRPMSEEARRFWMPHKKAVMPRRMLKRLEEILGKRECRRRGYYDHRIVPDPVWNRPGPFIRHLKKHNASIRLIDELTYETALAAMRARAGRSQQAALPLEGGDR
;
A
#
# COMPACT_ATOMS: atom_id res chain seq x y z
N MET A 1 -20.51 -14.48 6.08
CA MET A 1 -20.87 -13.19 6.71
C MET A 1 -19.75 -12.20 6.43
N THR A 2 -19.99 -11.18 5.61
CA THR A 2 -19.05 -10.08 5.35
C THR A 2 -18.97 -9.21 6.61
N ALA A 3 -17.86 -9.30 7.34
CA ALA A 3 -17.64 -8.44 8.51
C ALA A 3 -17.20 -7.07 8.01
N GLN A 4 -18.03 -6.05 8.19
CA GLN A 4 -17.72 -4.66 7.85
C GLN A 4 -17.99 -3.80 9.10
N PRO A 5 -17.15 -2.81 9.41
CA PRO A 5 -17.39 -1.94 10.56
C PRO A 5 -18.66 -1.10 10.35
N SER A 6 -19.36 -0.81 11.44
CA SER A 6 -20.54 0.06 11.45
C SER A 6 -20.17 1.49 11.04
N ARG A 7 -21.19 2.31 10.73
CA ARG A 7 -20.98 3.73 10.40
C ARG A 7 -20.28 4.48 11.53
N GLU A 8 -20.62 4.19 12.77
CA GLU A 8 -20.04 4.78 13.97
C GLU A 8 -18.56 4.37 14.13
N GLN A 9 -18.25 3.09 13.94
CA GLN A 9 -16.87 2.61 13.96
C GLN A 9 -16.02 3.27 12.87
N TRP A 10 -16.58 3.51 11.69
CA TRP A 10 -15.87 4.25 10.64
C TRP A 10 -15.66 5.73 10.95
N ALA A 11 -16.57 6.35 11.69
CA ALA A 11 -16.38 7.71 12.17
C ALA A 11 -15.25 7.76 13.21
N GLU A 12 -15.25 6.83 14.17
CA GLU A 12 -14.16 6.71 15.15
C GLU A 12 -12.80 6.48 14.49
N VAL A 13 -12.73 5.60 13.48
CA VAL A 13 -11.52 5.37 12.70
C VAL A 13 -11.07 6.65 12.00
N ALA A 14 -11.98 7.42 11.43
CA ALA A 14 -11.65 8.69 10.79
C ALA A 14 -11.08 9.70 11.79
N ASP A 15 -11.70 9.81 12.97
CA ASP A 15 -11.26 10.71 14.04
C ASP A 15 -9.89 10.32 14.58
N ARG A 16 -9.66 9.04 14.83
CA ARG A 16 -8.34 8.51 15.25
C ARG A 16 -7.26 8.79 14.21
N LEU A 17 -7.56 8.58 12.93
CA LEU A 17 -6.61 8.85 11.85
C LEU A 17 -6.41 10.35 11.59
N ASP A 18 -7.27 11.22 12.11
CA ASP A 18 -7.05 12.66 12.06
C ASP A 18 -6.07 13.11 13.17
N GLN A 19 -6.00 12.37 14.27
CA GLN A 19 -5.05 12.60 15.37
C GLN A 19 -3.66 12.07 15.06
N ILE A 20 -2.65 12.82 15.51
CA ILE A 20 -1.23 12.49 15.34
C ILE A 20 -0.88 11.35 16.30
N TRP A 21 -0.23 10.29 15.79
CA TRP A 21 0.28 9.14 16.58
C TRP A 21 -0.80 8.29 17.24
N CYS A 22 -2.04 8.37 16.74
CA CYS A 22 -3.13 7.46 17.12
C CYS A 22 -3.27 6.37 16.05
N PRO A 23 -2.59 5.22 16.18
CA PRO A 23 -2.69 4.15 15.20
C PRO A 23 -4.08 3.52 15.21
N VAL A 24 -4.51 3.05 14.05
CA VAL A 24 -5.66 2.19 13.86
C VAL A 24 -5.17 0.85 13.32
N TYR A 25 -5.65 -0.23 13.93
CA TYR A 25 -5.30 -1.59 13.57
C TYR A 25 -6.51 -2.28 12.94
N LEU A 26 -6.33 -2.81 11.73
CA LEU A 26 -7.38 -3.41 10.94
C LEU A 26 -6.95 -4.80 10.48
N ARG A 27 -7.91 -5.72 10.43
CA ARG A 27 -7.80 -6.97 9.68
C ARG A 27 -8.64 -6.86 8.43
N CYS A 28 -7.98 -6.78 7.28
CA CYS A 28 -8.58 -6.62 5.96
C CYS A 28 -8.35 -7.92 5.18
N ASP A 29 -9.39 -8.75 5.04
CA ASP A 29 -9.30 -10.10 4.46
C ASP A 29 -8.20 -10.94 5.17
N GLU A 30 -7.15 -11.36 4.44
CA GLU A 30 -5.97 -12.02 5.00
C GLU A 30 -4.86 -11.07 5.51
N PHE A 31 -5.01 -9.76 5.30
CA PHE A 31 -3.98 -8.77 5.61
C PHE A 31 -4.17 -8.13 6.98
N LEU A 32 -3.05 -7.91 7.67
CA LEU A 32 -2.97 -7.08 8.88
C LEU A 32 -2.55 -5.68 8.48
N VAL A 33 -3.34 -4.67 8.81
CA VAL A 33 -3.07 -3.29 8.41
C VAL A 33 -2.95 -2.43 9.65
N ARG A 34 -1.87 -1.67 9.72
CA ARG A 34 -1.72 -0.57 10.69
C ARG A 34 -1.66 0.73 9.92
N ALA A 35 -2.51 1.67 10.28
CA ALA A 35 -2.55 3.01 9.70
C ALA A 35 -2.36 4.05 10.82
N CYS A 36 -1.43 4.97 10.64
CA CYS A 36 -1.15 5.99 11.65
C CYS A 36 -0.81 7.33 11.00
N ARG A 37 -1.35 8.43 11.52
CA ARG A 37 -0.98 9.77 11.06
C ARG A 37 0.34 10.19 11.69
N GLN A 38 1.32 10.44 10.85
CA GLN A 38 2.66 10.86 11.25
C GLN A 38 3.25 11.88 10.28
N GLN A 39 4.36 12.50 10.68
CA GLN A 39 5.12 13.40 9.82
C GLN A 39 5.84 12.57 8.75
N VAL A 40 5.57 12.87 7.48
CA VAL A 40 6.16 12.16 6.32
C VAL A 40 7.25 12.98 5.64
N LYS A 41 7.22 14.31 5.80
CA LYS A 41 8.25 15.28 5.37
C LYS A 41 8.22 16.47 6.34
N TYR A 42 9.26 17.32 6.27
CA TYR A 42 9.48 18.47 7.17
C TYR A 42 8.21 19.21 7.60
N ASN A 43 7.30 19.57 6.68
CA ASN A 43 6.03 20.25 7.01
C ASN A 43 4.79 19.50 6.52
N ARG A 44 4.85 18.16 6.37
CA ARG A 44 3.73 17.37 5.83
C ARG A 44 3.40 16.21 6.73
N LEU A 45 2.15 16.18 7.19
CA LEU A 45 1.53 15.03 7.84
C LEU A 45 0.87 14.13 6.79
N GLY A 46 0.88 12.83 7.05
CA GLY A 46 0.19 11.83 6.25
C GLY A 46 -0.13 10.59 7.07
N ILE A 47 -1.15 9.87 6.65
CA ILE A 47 -1.51 8.56 7.18
C ILE A 47 -0.61 7.55 6.49
N VAL A 48 0.29 6.96 7.27
CA VAL A 48 1.26 5.98 6.82
C VAL A 48 0.69 4.60 7.08
N VAL A 49 0.68 3.76 6.05
CA VAL A 49 0.06 2.44 6.07
C VAL A 49 1.15 1.37 6.01
N SER A 50 1.14 0.45 6.98
CA SER A 50 1.93 -0.79 6.93
C SER A 50 1.00 -1.99 6.79
N VAL A 51 1.38 -2.91 5.91
CA VAL A 51 0.66 -4.15 5.61
C VAL A 51 1.50 -5.33 6.07
N ASN A 52 0.94 -6.22 6.88
CA ASN A 52 1.63 -7.35 7.50
C ASN A 52 2.92 -6.93 8.23
N GLY A 53 2.88 -5.77 8.89
CA GLY A 53 4.02 -5.17 9.58
C GLY A 53 5.12 -4.64 8.66
N VAL A 54 4.92 -4.63 7.34
CA VAL A 54 5.85 -4.09 6.35
C VAL A 54 5.33 -2.74 5.87
N LEU A 55 6.16 -1.71 6.00
CA LEU A 55 5.82 -0.36 5.55
C LEU A 55 5.97 -0.23 4.03
N PHE A 56 7.04 -0.83 3.51
CA PHE A 56 7.44 -0.73 2.13
C PHE A 56 8.15 -2.01 1.71
N ASP A 57 7.73 -2.58 0.59
CA ASP A 57 8.43 -3.65 -0.10
C ASP A 57 8.66 -3.21 -1.55
N PRO A 58 9.90 -3.22 -2.06
CA PRO A 58 10.18 -2.98 -3.48
C PRO A 58 9.35 -3.87 -4.42
N ALA A 59 8.92 -5.06 -3.97
CA ALA A 59 8.05 -5.97 -4.70
C ALA A 59 6.69 -5.38 -5.04
N TRP A 60 6.20 -4.42 -4.24
CA TRP A 60 4.87 -3.83 -4.40
C TRP A 60 4.83 -2.73 -5.48
N ILE A 61 5.99 -2.20 -5.88
CA ILE A 61 6.06 -1.21 -6.95
C ILE A 61 5.90 -1.93 -8.31
N PRO A 62 4.97 -1.48 -9.17
CA PRO A 62 4.85 -2.02 -10.53
C PRO A 62 6.11 -1.69 -11.35
N LEU A 63 6.64 -2.70 -12.03
CA LEU A 63 7.72 -2.58 -13.01
C LEU A 63 7.18 -2.96 -14.39
N ARG A 64 7.99 -2.77 -15.45
CA ARG A 64 7.57 -3.09 -16.83
C ARG A 64 7.05 -4.53 -16.96
N ASP A 65 7.73 -5.47 -16.33
CA ASP A 65 7.46 -6.91 -16.44
C ASP A 65 6.80 -7.48 -15.17
N ARG A 66 6.43 -6.61 -14.22
CA ARG A 66 5.80 -7.03 -12.95
C ARG A 66 4.60 -6.15 -12.64
N PRO A 67 3.38 -6.72 -12.59
CA PRO A 67 2.19 -5.95 -12.23
C PRO A 67 2.27 -5.44 -10.79
N MET A 68 1.41 -4.48 -10.47
CA MET A 68 1.25 -4.01 -9.09
C MET A 68 0.82 -5.17 -8.19
N SER A 69 1.44 -5.31 -7.03
CA SER A 69 1.07 -6.35 -6.07
C SER A 69 -0.33 -6.09 -5.48
N GLU A 70 -0.95 -7.12 -4.94
CA GLU A 70 -2.27 -7.00 -4.29
C GLU A 70 -2.22 -6.05 -3.09
N GLU A 71 -1.12 -6.04 -2.32
CA GLU A 71 -0.92 -5.15 -1.18
C GLU A 71 -0.94 -3.68 -1.61
N ALA A 72 -0.13 -3.31 -2.61
CA ALA A 72 -0.13 -1.96 -3.14
C ALA A 72 -1.50 -1.58 -3.73
N ARG A 73 -2.14 -2.51 -4.46
CA ARG A 73 -3.44 -2.25 -5.08
C ARG A 73 -4.52 -1.97 -4.03
N ARG A 74 -4.54 -2.73 -2.92
CA ARG A 74 -5.59 -2.67 -1.90
C ARG A 74 -5.37 -1.60 -0.83
N PHE A 75 -4.12 -1.26 -0.51
CA PHE A 75 -3.81 -0.44 0.67
C PHE A 75 -3.08 0.88 0.36
N TRP A 76 -2.38 1.00 -0.76
CA TRP A 76 -1.65 2.23 -1.11
C TRP A 76 -2.50 3.19 -1.94
N MET A 77 -2.19 4.48 -1.82
CA MET A 77 -2.87 5.54 -2.54
C MET A 77 -2.45 5.52 -4.03
N PRO A 78 -3.38 5.36 -4.98
CA PRO A 78 -3.04 5.37 -6.39
C PRO A 78 -2.80 6.80 -6.88
N HIS A 79 -1.57 7.11 -7.31
CA HIS A 79 -1.25 8.37 -7.99
C HIS A 79 -1.16 8.19 -9.49
N LYS A 80 -1.99 8.94 -10.23
CA LYS A 80 -1.82 9.10 -11.67
C LYS A 80 -0.66 10.06 -11.93
N LYS A 81 0.48 9.54 -12.40
CA LYS A 81 1.64 10.33 -12.82
C LYS A 81 1.80 10.27 -14.33
N ALA A 82 2.06 11.41 -14.95
CA ALA A 82 2.44 11.45 -16.36
C ALA A 82 3.72 10.62 -16.56
N VAL A 83 3.79 9.87 -17.67
CA VAL A 83 5.01 9.15 -18.06
C VAL A 83 6.15 10.12 -18.28
N MET A 84 5.86 11.28 -18.87
CA MET A 84 6.82 12.34 -19.15
C MET A 84 6.50 13.63 -18.38
N PRO A 85 7.49 14.28 -17.74
CA PRO A 85 7.32 15.62 -17.21
C PRO A 85 6.93 16.61 -18.32
N ARG A 86 6.01 17.53 -18.02
CA ARG A 86 5.48 18.50 -18.99
C ARG A 86 6.57 19.27 -19.75
N ARG A 87 7.67 19.62 -19.07
CA ARG A 87 8.82 20.32 -19.70
C ARG A 87 9.51 19.46 -20.74
N MET A 88 9.66 18.17 -20.49
CA MET A 88 10.27 17.23 -21.43
C MET A 88 9.34 16.91 -22.60
N LEU A 89 8.03 16.78 -22.31
CA LEU A 89 7.01 16.57 -23.33
C LEU A 89 6.99 17.70 -24.37
N LYS A 90 7.08 18.97 -23.94
CA LYS A 90 7.17 20.12 -24.86
C LYS A 90 8.38 20.03 -25.80
N ARG A 91 9.56 19.69 -25.26
CA ARG A 91 10.78 19.52 -26.08
C ARG A 91 10.63 18.37 -27.09
N LEU A 92 9.99 17.27 -26.67
CA LEU A 92 9.72 16.14 -27.57
C LEU A 92 8.70 16.51 -28.66
N GLU A 93 7.70 17.33 -28.34
CA GLU A 93 6.74 17.85 -29.32
C GLU A 93 7.42 18.72 -30.38
N GLU A 94 8.41 19.54 -30.00
CA GLU A 94 9.21 20.35 -30.93
C GLU A 94 10.07 19.49 -31.88
N ILE A 95 10.61 18.37 -31.39
CA ILE A 95 11.51 17.50 -32.18
C ILE A 95 10.73 16.49 -33.03
N LEU A 96 9.72 15.83 -32.47
CA LEU A 96 9.03 14.69 -33.08
C LEU A 96 7.64 15.06 -33.63
N GLY A 97 7.09 16.21 -33.20
CA GLY A 97 5.71 16.58 -33.47
C GLY A 97 4.70 15.89 -32.55
N LYS A 98 3.58 16.57 -32.30
CA LYS A 98 2.50 16.14 -31.41
C LYS A 98 1.91 14.76 -31.76
N ARG A 99 1.76 14.46 -33.06
CA ARG A 99 1.18 13.19 -33.53
C ARG A 99 2.07 12.01 -33.15
N GLU A 100 3.38 12.15 -33.30
CA GLU A 100 4.34 11.10 -32.99
C GLU A 100 4.46 10.89 -31.47
N CYS A 101 4.48 11.98 -30.68
CA CYS A 101 4.47 11.88 -29.23
C CYS A 101 3.24 11.14 -28.68
N ARG A 102 2.06 11.31 -29.31
CA ARG A 102 0.84 10.54 -28.98
C ARG A 102 1.00 9.06 -29.34
N ARG A 103 1.50 8.76 -30.54
CA ARG A 103 1.71 7.37 -30.99
C ARG A 103 2.66 6.61 -30.07
N ARG A 104 3.67 7.30 -29.51
CA ARG A 104 4.65 6.73 -28.57
C ARG A 104 4.18 6.68 -27.10
N GLY A 105 2.97 7.13 -26.80
CA GLY A 105 2.42 7.09 -25.44
C GLY A 105 3.05 8.10 -24.47
N TYR A 106 3.70 9.18 -24.95
CA TYR A 106 4.33 10.16 -24.04
C TYR A 106 3.31 11.00 -23.25
N TYR A 107 2.06 11.04 -23.69
CA TYR A 107 0.93 11.63 -22.96
C TYR A 107 0.28 10.65 -21.97
N ASP A 108 0.70 9.39 -21.99
CA ASP A 108 0.11 8.38 -21.13
C ASP A 108 0.45 8.66 -19.67
N HIS A 109 -0.34 8.04 -18.80
CA HIS A 109 -0.15 8.14 -17.39
C HIS A 109 0.03 6.74 -16.82
N ARG A 110 0.94 6.63 -15.86
CA ARG A 110 1.11 5.44 -15.04
C ARG A 110 0.51 5.66 -13.66
N ILE A 111 -0.04 4.59 -13.10
CA ILE A 111 -0.45 4.59 -11.70
C ILE A 111 0.77 4.21 -10.87
N VAL A 112 1.15 5.09 -9.95
CA VAL A 112 2.22 4.89 -8.98
C VAL A 112 1.58 4.78 -7.61
N PRO A 113 1.70 3.65 -6.92
CA PRO A 113 1.13 3.50 -5.58
C PRO A 113 2.03 4.24 -4.58
N ASP A 114 1.42 4.91 -3.60
CA ASP A 114 2.10 5.65 -2.52
C ASP A 114 1.62 5.11 -1.16
N PRO A 115 2.52 4.70 -0.24
CA PRO A 115 2.14 4.20 1.08
C PRO A 115 1.50 5.26 1.99
N VAL A 116 1.49 6.53 1.56
CA VAL A 116 0.99 7.65 2.35
C VAL A 116 -0.35 8.15 1.82
N TRP A 117 -1.33 8.24 2.70
CA TRP A 117 -2.62 8.89 2.45
C TRP A 117 -2.66 10.28 3.07
N ASN A 118 -3.30 11.24 2.39
CA ASN A 118 -3.36 12.62 2.88
C ASN A 118 -4.48 12.87 3.89
N ARG A 119 -5.57 12.10 3.81
CA ARG A 119 -6.81 12.32 4.58
C ARG A 119 -7.47 10.98 4.90
N PRO A 120 -8.17 10.84 6.05
CA PRO A 120 -8.85 9.60 6.43
C PRO A 120 -9.96 9.19 5.45
N GLY A 121 -10.77 10.14 4.98
CA GLY A 121 -11.93 9.84 4.12
C GLY A 121 -11.59 9.07 2.83
N PRO A 122 -10.64 9.55 1.99
CA PRO A 122 -10.17 8.79 0.83
C PRO A 122 -9.61 7.41 1.17
N PHE A 123 -8.84 7.29 2.25
CA PHE A 123 -8.28 6.03 2.72
C PHE A 123 -9.37 5.02 3.07
N ILE A 124 -10.35 5.42 3.90
CA ILE A 124 -11.48 4.57 4.30
C ILE A 124 -12.29 4.12 3.07
N ARG A 125 -12.58 5.03 2.14
CA ARG A 125 -13.30 4.68 0.90
C ARG A 125 -12.53 3.68 0.06
N HIS A 126 -11.20 3.82 -0.03
CA HIS A 126 -10.35 2.89 -0.75
C HIS A 126 -10.38 1.50 -0.11
N LEU A 127 -10.23 1.42 1.21
CA LEU A 127 -10.31 0.14 1.94
C LEU A 127 -11.64 -0.58 1.68
N LYS A 128 -12.77 0.13 1.82
CA LYS A 128 -14.12 -0.41 1.58
C LYS A 128 -14.32 -0.93 0.16
N LYS A 129 -13.68 -0.29 -0.82
CA LYS A 129 -13.78 -0.67 -2.23
C LYS A 129 -12.98 -1.92 -2.57
N HIS A 130 -11.85 -2.12 -1.89
CA HIS A 130 -10.84 -3.10 -2.29
C HIS A 130 -10.76 -4.35 -1.41
N ASN A 131 -11.48 -4.37 -0.28
CA ASN A 131 -11.47 -5.49 0.68
C ASN A 131 -12.90 -5.94 0.97
N ALA A 132 -13.12 -7.25 1.01
CA ALA A 132 -14.46 -7.82 1.22
C ALA A 132 -14.83 -7.83 2.71
N SER A 133 -13.86 -8.12 3.57
CA SER A 133 -14.01 -8.16 5.03
C SER A 133 -13.02 -7.20 5.68
N ILE A 134 -13.54 -6.29 6.51
CA ILE A 134 -12.74 -5.36 7.30
C ILE A 134 -13.19 -5.47 8.76
N ARG A 135 -12.23 -5.69 9.66
CA ARG A 135 -12.48 -5.73 11.10
C ARG A 135 -11.53 -4.79 11.81
N LEU A 136 -12.08 -3.96 12.68
CA LEU A 136 -11.28 -3.23 13.66
C LEU A 136 -10.78 -4.22 14.71
N ILE A 137 -9.49 -4.20 14.98
CA ILE A 137 -8.86 -5.02 16.02
C ILE A 137 -8.08 -4.12 16.97
N ASP A 138 -7.86 -4.60 18.18
CA ASP A 138 -6.96 -3.92 19.12
C ASP A 138 -5.48 -4.21 18.79
N GLU A 139 -4.60 -3.46 19.43
CA GLU A 139 -3.16 -3.55 19.25
C GLU A 139 -2.59 -4.91 19.65
N LEU A 140 -3.04 -5.48 20.77
CA LEU A 140 -2.57 -6.77 21.25
C LEU A 140 -2.93 -7.89 20.26
N THR A 141 -4.15 -7.88 19.75
CA THR A 141 -4.63 -8.81 18.72
C THR A 141 -3.82 -8.66 17.43
N TYR A 142 -3.50 -7.42 17.03
CA TYR A 142 -2.67 -7.15 15.85
C TYR A 142 -1.26 -7.71 16.02
N GLU A 143 -0.57 -7.39 17.11
CA GLU A 143 0.80 -7.84 17.37
C GLU A 143 0.88 -9.36 17.51
N THR A 144 -0.08 -9.99 18.19
CA THR A 144 -0.16 -11.45 18.29
C THR A 144 -0.32 -12.11 16.92
N ALA A 145 -1.21 -11.57 16.08
CA ALA A 145 -1.41 -12.10 14.73
C ALA A 145 -0.17 -11.91 13.85
N LEU A 146 0.52 -10.77 13.98
CA LEU A 146 1.75 -10.46 13.25
C LEU A 146 2.90 -11.39 13.67
N ALA A 147 3.07 -11.63 14.97
CA ALA A 147 4.06 -12.57 15.51
C ALA A 147 3.79 -13.99 14.99
N ALA A 148 2.54 -14.44 15.01
CA ALA A 148 2.16 -15.75 14.48
C ALA A 148 2.45 -15.88 12.97
N MET A 149 2.21 -14.81 12.19
CA MET A 149 2.52 -14.76 10.77
C MET A 149 4.04 -14.86 10.50
N ARG A 150 4.84 -14.08 11.23
CA ARG A 150 6.31 -14.10 11.14
C ARG A 150 6.88 -15.47 11.52
N ALA A 151 6.36 -16.10 12.58
CA ALA A 151 6.79 -17.43 12.99
C ALA A 151 6.51 -18.50 11.92
N ARG A 152 5.41 -18.39 11.18
CA ARG A 152 5.12 -19.29 10.04
C ARG A 152 6.10 -19.07 8.89
N ALA A 153 6.37 -17.82 8.52
CA ALA A 153 7.32 -17.48 7.46
C ALA A 153 8.75 -17.97 7.78
N GLY A 154 9.19 -17.84 9.03
CA GLY A 154 10.50 -18.33 9.47
C GLY A 154 10.64 -19.86 9.39
N ARG A 155 9.58 -20.61 9.74
CA ARG A 155 9.57 -22.08 9.62
C ARG A 155 9.63 -22.55 8.16
N SER A 156 8.98 -21.83 7.24
CA SER A 156 9.03 -22.13 5.81
C SER A 156 10.41 -21.90 5.19
N GLN A 157 11.21 -20.96 5.72
CA GLN A 157 12.60 -20.73 5.26
C GLN A 157 13.58 -21.78 5.79
N GLN A 158 13.36 -22.34 6.99
CA GLN A 158 14.21 -23.41 7.54
C GLN A 158 13.95 -24.78 6.89
N ALA A 159 12.73 -25.05 6.40
CA ALA A 159 12.40 -26.29 5.69
C ALA A 159 12.95 -26.35 4.24
N ALA A 160 13.49 -25.24 3.72
CA ALA A 160 14.00 -25.13 2.35
C ALA A 160 15.53 -25.21 2.25
N LEU A 161 16.24 -25.46 3.37
CA LEU A 161 17.66 -25.78 3.33
C LEU A 161 17.81 -27.24 2.88
N PRO A 162 18.44 -27.51 1.72
CA PRO A 162 18.80 -28.87 1.38
C PRO A 162 19.77 -29.38 2.45
N LEU A 163 19.53 -30.59 2.93
CA LEU A 163 20.52 -31.37 3.65
C LEU A 163 21.70 -31.58 2.69
N GLU A 164 22.67 -30.66 2.68
CA GLU A 164 23.91 -30.87 1.97
C GLU A 164 24.64 -32.04 2.63
N GLY A 165 24.48 -33.19 1.98
CA GLY A 165 25.51 -34.21 1.78
C GLY A 165 26.52 -34.38 2.90
N GLY A 166 26.14 -35.15 3.92
CA GLY A 166 27.10 -36.01 4.58
C GLY A 166 27.48 -37.13 3.62
N ASP A 167 28.56 -36.94 2.87
CA ASP A 167 29.34 -38.04 2.29
C ASP A 167 30.73 -37.55 1.85
N ARG A 168 31.72 -37.74 2.74
CA ARG A 168 32.96 -38.50 2.55
C ARG A 168 34.01 -38.16 3.59
#